data_AF-A0A8C6FMF5-F1
#
_entry.id   AF-A0A8C6FMF5-F1
#
_cell.length_a   1.000
_cell.length_b   1.000
_cell.length_c   1.000
_cell.angle_alpha   90.00
_cell.angle_beta   90.00
_cell.angle_gamma   90.00
#
_symmetry.space_group_name_H-M   'P 1'
#
loop_
_entity.id
_entity.type
_entity.pdbx_description
1 polymer ?
#
loop_
_entity_poly.entity_id
_entity_poly.type
_entity_poly.pdbx_seq_one_letter_code
_entity_poly.pdbx_strand_id
1 'polypeptide(L)'
;MSTPQIQALLWNGDKFSHGVITGLVDIGDTLLCPENIGHDEMKELENQSLLPALGQKYLTVLTKPCWMLQPIPGWAGKDIFQVDIPENLIAFGEAC
;
A
#
# COMPACT_ATOMS: atom_id res chain seq x y z
N MET A 1 -19.36 -2.02 -1.42
CA MET A 1 -18.87 -2.48 -0.09
C MET A 1 -19.86 -2.00 0.96
N SER A 2 -20.21 -2.81 1.96
CA SER A 2 -21.14 -2.42 3.02
C SER A 2 -20.40 -1.73 4.18
N THR A 3 -21.11 -0.97 5.02
CA THR A 3 -20.53 -0.29 6.18
C THR A 3 -19.76 -1.24 7.11
N PRO A 4 -20.29 -2.43 7.48
CA PRO A 4 -19.55 -3.38 8.31
C PRO A 4 -18.25 -3.88 7.66
N GLN A 5 -18.24 -4.07 6.34
CA GLN A 5 -17.05 -4.51 5.61
C GLN A 5 -15.96 -3.42 5.63
N ILE A 6 -16.35 -2.16 5.42
CA ILE A 6 -15.43 -1.02 5.50
C ILE A 6 -14.83 -0.92 6.91
N GLN A 7 -15.65 -1.05 7.95
CA GLN A 7 -15.18 -0.98 9.33
C GLN A 7 -14.19 -2.11 9.66
N ALA A 8 -14.48 -3.33 9.22
CA ALA A 8 -13.58 -4.47 9.42
C ALA A 8 -12.25 -4.29 8.66
N LEU A 9 -12.28 -3.70 7.46
CA LEU A 9 -11.09 -3.40 6.68
C LEU A 9 -10.22 -2.34 7.37
N LEU A 10 -10.82 -1.25 7.86
CA LEU A 10 -10.12 -0.20 8.60
C LEU A 10 -9.51 -0.73 9.90
N TRP A 11 -10.24 -1.58 10.64
CA TRP A 11 -9.72 -2.23 11.85
C TRP A 11 -8.51 -3.13 11.57
N ASN A 12 -8.55 -3.89 10.47
CA ASN A 12 -7.40 -4.71 10.05
C ASN A 12 -6.21 -3.85 9.62
N GLY A 13 -6.46 -2.69 8.98
CA GLY A 13 -5.40 -1.75 8.58
C GLY A 13 -4.68 -1.11 9.78
N ASP A 14 -5.39 -0.89 10.89
CA ASP A 14 -4.85 -0.25 12.11
C ASP A 14 -4.33 -1.25 13.16
N LYS A 15 -4.27 -2.55 12.84
CA LYS A 15 -3.94 -3.62 13.80
C LYS A 15 -2.58 -3.46 14.49
N PHE A 16 -1.65 -2.75 13.86
CA PHE A 16 -0.29 -2.50 14.37
C PHE A 16 -0.08 -1.05 14.83
N SER A 17 -1.14 -0.25 14.91
CA SER A 17 -1.06 1.17 15.23
C SER A 17 -0.18 1.96 14.23
N HIS A 18 0.27 3.15 14.63
CA HIS A 18 0.93 4.14 13.76
C HIS A 18 2.40 4.33 14.15
N GLY A 19 3.21 4.86 13.22
CA GLY A 19 4.63 5.15 13.48
C GLY A 19 5.50 3.89 13.57
N VAL A 20 5.11 2.84 12.84
CA VAL A 20 5.76 1.54 12.82
C VAL A 20 5.94 1.06 11.38
N ILE A 21 6.96 0.26 11.14
CA ILE A 21 7.08 -0.55 9.92
C ILE A 21 6.18 -1.75 10.12
N THR A 22 5.29 -2.03 9.17
CA THR A 22 4.22 -3.03 9.33
C THR A 22 4.20 -4.11 8.27
N GLY A 23 4.85 -3.91 7.13
CA GLY A 23 4.73 -4.80 5.99
C GLY A 23 5.73 -4.48 4.89
N LEU A 24 5.69 -5.33 3.88
CA LEU A 24 6.49 -5.29 2.67
C LEU A 24 5.56 -5.26 1.46
N VAL A 25 6.02 -4.69 0.36
CA VAL A 25 5.31 -4.67 -0.92
C VAL A 25 6.32 -4.64 -2.05
N ASP A 26 6.04 -5.36 -3.13
CA ASP A 26 6.85 -5.32 -4.34
C ASP A 26 6.48 -4.09 -5.17
N ILE A 27 7.49 -3.32 -5.57
CA ILE A 27 7.34 -2.12 -6.41
C ILE A 27 7.54 -2.51 -7.88
N GLY A 28 6.51 -2.26 -8.69
CA GLY A 28 6.55 -2.39 -10.14
C GLY A 28 6.80 -1.05 -10.84
N ASP A 29 6.30 -0.93 -12.07
CA ASP A 29 6.47 0.28 -12.88
C ASP A 29 5.79 1.50 -12.25
N THR A 30 6.43 2.67 -12.42
CA THR A 30 5.87 3.97 -12.08
C THR A 30 5.70 4.80 -13.35
N LEU A 31 4.48 5.27 -13.59
CA LEU A 31 4.12 6.04 -14.78
C LEU A 31 3.34 7.29 -14.39
N LEU A 32 3.57 8.41 -15.08
CA LEU A 32 2.71 9.58 -14.94
C LEU A 32 1.31 9.24 -15.43
N CYS A 33 0.27 9.62 -14.67
CA CYS A 33 -1.12 9.40 -15.06
C CYS A 33 -1.38 9.98 -16.46
N PRO A 34 -1.82 9.16 -17.44
CA PRO A 34 -2.06 9.64 -18.79
C PRO A 34 -3.18 10.67 -18.84
N GLU A 35 -3.01 11.73 -19.63
CA GLU A 35 -4.01 12.80 -19.78
C GLU A 35 -5.14 12.44 -20.76
N ASN A 36 -4.88 11.52 -21.69
CA ASN A 36 -5.79 11.15 -22.78
C ASN A 36 -6.38 9.74 -22.61
N ILE A 37 -6.68 9.35 -21.37
CA ILE A 37 -7.26 8.04 -21.05
C ILE A 37 -8.79 8.08 -21.09
N GLY A 38 -9.44 6.98 -21.44
CA GLY A 38 -10.91 6.90 -21.46
C GLY A 38 -11.52 7.04 -20.07
N HIS A 39 -12.79 7.46 -19.99
CA HIS A 39 -13.49 7.61 -18.71
C HIS A 39 -13.53 6.32 -17.88
N ASP A 40 -13.78 5.17 -18.51
CA ASP A 40 -13.88 3.89 -17.81
C ASP A 40 -12.51 3.39 -17.32
N GLU A 41 -11.47 3.62 -18.12
CA GLU A 41 -10.09 3.32 -17.74
C GLU A 41 -9.60 4.24 -16.59
N MET A 42 -9.92 5.54 -16.64
CA MET A 42 -9.65 6.45 -15.53
C MET A 42 -10.34 5.98 -14.25
N LYS A 43 -11.63 5.62 -14.34
CA LYS A 43 -12.40 5.11 -13.21
C LYS A 43 -11.80 3.83 -12.64
N GLU A 44 -11.27 2.95 -13.49
CA GLU A 44 -10.57 1.76 -13.05
C GLU A 44 -9.28 2.10 -12.29
N LEU A 45 -8.47 3.03 -12.78
CA LEU A 45 -7.29 3.52 -12.06
C LEU A 45 -7.65 4.17 -10.72
N GLU A 46 -8.72 4.97 -10.67
CA GLU A 46 -9.24 5.57 -9.43
C GLU A 46 -9.71 4.50 -8.43
N ASN A 47 -10.36 3.44 -8.91
CA ASN A 47 -10.78 2.31 -8.06
C ASN A 47 -9.57 1.52 -7.52
N GLN A 48 -8.56 1.27 -8.35
CA GLN A 48 -7.35 0.55 -7.95
C GLN A 48 -6.50 1.34 -6.95
N SER A 49 -6.41 2.66 -7.13
CA SER A 49 -5.68 3.56 -6.23
C SER A 49 -6.50 4.02 -5.02
N LEU A 50 -7.81 3.74 -5.01
CA LEU A 50 -8.79 4.27 -4.05
C LEU A 50 -8.72 5.80 -3.92
N LEU A 51 -8.37 6.49 -5.00
CA LEU A 51 -8.15 7.94 -5.02
C LEU A 51 -8.70 8.55 -6.32
N PRO A 52 -9.67 9.50 -6.24
CA PRO A 52 -10.14 10.20 -7.42
C PRO A 52 -9.17 11.30 -7.89
N ALA A 53 -9.39 11.81 -9.11
CA ALA A 53 -8.68 12.94 -9.70
C ALA A 53 -7.16 12.71 -9.78
N LEU A 54 -6.77 11.67 -10.53
CA LEU A 54 -5.38 11.22 -10.66
C LEU A 54 -4.47 12.10 -11.54
N GLY A 55 -5.00 13.17 -12.12
CA GLY A 55 -4.24 14.08 -12.99
C GLY A 55 -2.92 14.52 -12.36
N GLN A 56 -1.84 14.47 -13.16
CA GLN A 56 -0.47 14.85 -12.76
C GLN A 56 0.15 14.02 -11.62
N LYS A 57 -0.48 12.94 -11.17
CA LYS A 57 0.11 12.01 -10.19
C LYS A 57 0.93 10.93 -10.89
N TYR A 58 1.97 10.47 -10.22
CA TYR A 58 2.67 9.24 -10.60
C TYR A 58 1.94 8.04 -10.00
N LEU A 59 1.61 7.08 -10.86
CA LEU A 59 0.95 5.83 -10.51
C LEU A 59 2.01 4.73 -10.46
N THR A 60 2.13 4.07 -9.32
CA THR A 60 3.08 2.97 -9.11
C THR A 60 2.32 1.67 -8.92
N VAL A 61 2.66 0.65 -9.70
CA VAL A 61 2.11 -0.69 -9.51
C VAL A 61 2.71 -1.29 -8.23
N LEU A 62 1.84 -1.73 -7.32
CA LEU A 62 2.23 -2.40 -6.09
C LEU A 62 1.69 -3.83 -6.10
N THR A 63 2.52 -4.81 -5.78
CA THR A 63 2.15 -6.22 -5.79
C THR A 63 2.67 -6.94 -4.54
N LYS A 64 2.15 -8.14 -4.28
CA LYS A 64 2.53 -8.99 -3.13
C LYS A 64 2.58 -8.23 -1.79
N PRO A 65 1.51 -7.52 -1.39
CA PRO A 65 1.47 -6.88 -0.09
C PRO A 65 1.54 -7.96 1.01
N CYS A 66 2.46 -7.81 1.95
CA CYS A 66 2.64 -8.77 3.03
C CYS A 66 2.81 -8.07 4.37
N TRP A 67 2.05 -8.50 5.37
CA TRP A 67 2.22 -8.02 6.74
C TRP A 67 3.41 -8.70 7.39
N MET A 68 4.18 -7.94 8.17
CA MET A 68 5.16 -8.54 9.07
C MET A 68 4.47 -9.26 10.23
N LEU A 69 5.19 -10.21 10.84
CA LEU A 69 4.68 -10.96 12.00
C LEU A 69 4.49 -10.05 13.23
N GLN A 70 5.32 -9.02 13.37
CA GLN A 70 5.24 -8.00 14.41
C GLN A 70 5.66 -6.64 13.84
N PRO A 71 5.14 -5.52 14.38
CA PRO A 71 5.57 -4.20 13.96
C PRO A 71 6.96 -3.88 14.49
N ILE A 72 7.72 -3.09 13.73
CA ILE A 72 9.00 -2.53 14.18
C ILE A 72 8.79 -1.04 14.45
N PRO A 73 8.99 -0.58 15.71
CA PRO A 73 9.03 0.85 16.00
C PRO A 73 10.15 1.50 15.20
N GLY A 74 9.83 2.56 14.46
CA GLY A 74 10.80 3.19 13.57
C GLY A 74 10.45 4.65 13.35
N TRP A 75 11.49 5.48 13.23
CA TRP A 75 11.31 6.86 12.82
C TRP A 75 11.15 6.92 11.31
N ALA A 76 10.17 7.71 10.85
CA ALA A 76 10.04 8.00 9.44
C ALA A 76 11.25 8.83 8.98
N GLY A 77 12.04 8.26 8.06
CA GLY A 77 13.05 9.02 7.32
C GLY A 77 12.39 9.90 6.25
N LYS A 78 13.22 10.64 5.50
CA LYS A 78 12.76 11.44 4.36
C LYS A 78 12.66 10.56 3.11
N ASP A 79 11.56 10.68 2.37
CA ASP A 79 11.30 10.00 1.10
C ASP A 79 11.50 8.46 1.20
N ILE A 80 12.40 7.89 0.41
CA ILE A 80 12.83 6.48 0.51
C ILE A 80 14.07 6.43 1.41
N PHE A 81 13.99 5.65 2.48
CA PHE A 81 15.07 5.47 3.45
C PHE A 81 15.28 3.99 3.76
N GLN A 82 16.50 3.65 4.16
CA GLN A 82 16.84 2.29 4.56
C GLN A 82 16.34 1.99 5.97
N VAL A 83 15.88 0.76 6.17
CA VAL A 83 15.47 0.21 7.46
C VAL A 83 16.09 -1.16 7.65
N ASP A 84 16.40 -1.51 8.90
CA ASP A 84 16.90 -2.84 9.25
C ASP A 84 15.70 -3.70 9.69
N ILE A 85 15.46 -4.81 8.99
CA ILE A 85 14.37 -5.73 9.27
C ILE A 85 14.96 -7.10 9.65
N PRO A 86 14.74 -7.58 10.89
CA PRO A 86 15.13 -8.92 11.27
C PRO A 86 14.40 -9.99 10.44
N GLU A 87 15.13 -10.97 9.92
CA GLU A 87 14.56 -12.04 9.07
C GLU A 87 13.41 -12.79 9.75
N ASN A 88 13.47 -12.95 11.07
CA ASN A 88 12.44 -13.64 11.85
C ASN A 88 11.10 -12.88 11.95
N LEU A 89 11.02 -11.65 11.43
CA LEU A 89 9.79 -10.86 11.36
C LEU A 89 9.16 -10.86 9.96
N ILE A 90 9.88 -11.37 8.96
CA ILE A 90 9.40 -11.48 7.58
C ILE A 90 8.46 -12.68 7.48
N ALA A 91 7.26 -12.43 6.99
CA ALA A 91 6.31 -13.49 6.66
C ALA A 91 6.66 -14.11 5.30
N PHE A 92 6.41 -15.42 5.16
CA PHE A 92 6.68 -16.19 3.93
C PHE A 92 5.45 -17.04 3.56
N GLY A 93 5.31 -17.35 2.27
CA GLY A 93 4.24 -18.25 1.79
C GLY A 93 2.86 -17.65 1.98
N GLU A 94 1.88 -18.44 2.44
CA GLU A 94 0.47 -18.05 2.68
C GLU A 94 0.26 -16.99 3.77
N ALA A 95 1.32 -16.63 4.50
CA ALA A 95 1.31 -15.46 5.39
C ALA A 95 1.46 -14.14 4.60
N CYS A 96 1.80 -14.26 3.30
CA CYS A 96 1.64 -13.30 2.22
C CYS A 96 0.64 -13.89 1.17
#